data_AF-A0A1B6CI22-F1
#
_entry.id   AF-A0A1B6CI22-F1
#
_cell.length_a   1.000
_cell.length_b   1.000
_cell.length_c   1.000
_cell.angle_alpha   90.00
_cell.angle_beta   90.00
_cell.angle_gamma   90.00
#
_symmetry.space_group_name_H-M   'P 1'
#
loop_
_entity.id
_entity.type
_entity.pdbx_description
1 polymer ?
#
loop_
_entity_poly.entity_id
_entity_poly.type
_entity_poly.pdbx_seq_one_letter_code
_entity_poly.pdbx_strand_id
1 'polypeptide(L)'
;MKPEAKITVGLKSKQQAELYSQCGNFGRAFAHYLVVLKLLPEFKEELKTTFSSTLCTWGEKLESQSRYADLFQCYEQAIEVFPENEQVLCNLGAHLFSSR
;
A
#
# COMPACT_ATOMS: atom_id res chain seq x y z
N MET A 1 1.94 21.84 9.50
CA MET A 1 2.67 20.96 10.43
C MET A 1 4.16 21.26 10.32
N LYS A 2 4.92 21.28 11.42
CA LYS A 2 6.38 21.52 11.37
C LYS A 2 7.08 20.39 10.60
N PRO A 3 8.10 20.66 9.78
CA PRO A 3 8.77 19.65 8.95
C PRO A 3 9.32 18.47 9.78
N GLU A 4 9.84 18.74 10.98
CA GLU A 4 10.36 17.72 11.92
C GLU A 4 9.28 16.73 12.39
N ALA A 5 8.06 17.23 12.65
CA ALA A 5 6.95 16.37 13.05
C ALA A 5 6.49 15.46 11.90
N LYS A 6 6.55 15.95 10.66
CA LYS A 6 6.24 15.16 9.44
C LYS A 6 7.18 13.97 9.30
N ILE A 7 8.48 14.23 9.44
CA ILE A 7 9.53 13.22 9.34
C ILE A 7 9.38 12.20 10.46
N THR A 8 9.17 12.65 11.69
CA THR A 8 9.01 11.76 12.85
C THR A 8 7.81 10.81 12.67
N VAL A 9 6.67 11.33 12.21
CA VAL A 9 5.46 10.51 11.97
C VAL A 9 5.67 9.53 10.81
N GLY A 10 6.29 9.98 9.71
CA GLY A 10 6.59 9.11 8.58
C GLY A 10 7.52 7.96 8.96
N LEU A 11 8.62 8.23 9.68
CA LEU A 11 9.56 7.18 10.10
C LEU A 11 8.93 6.18 11.07
N LYS A 12 8.11 6.64 12.03
CA LYS A 12 7.35 5.74 12.91
C LYS A 12 6.37 4.87 12.12
N SER A 13 5.68 5.46 11.13
CA SER A 13 4.76 4.72 10.27
C SER A 13 5.50 3.65 9.45
N LYS A 14 6.72 3.93 8.99
CA LYS A 14 7.55 2.95 8.28
C LYS A 14 7.84 1.73 9.13
N GLN A 15 8.30 1.94 10.37
CA GLN A 15 8.56 0.85 11.32
C GLN A 15 7.30 0.03 11.61
N GLN A 16 6.15 0.69 11.79
CA GLN A 16 4.89 0.00 12.02
C GLN A 16 4.44 -0.81 10.80
N ALA A 17 4.64 -0.29 9.58
CA ALA A 17 4.32 -1.00 8.35
C ALA A 17 5.12 -2.32 8.25
N GLU A 18 6.42 -2.27 8.52
CA GLU A 18 7.30 -3.44 8.52
C GLU A 18 6.86 -4.49 9.55
N LEU A 19 6.55 -4.05 10.78
CA LEU A 19 6.05 -4.93 11.84
C LEU A 19 4.72 -5.59 11.45
N TYR A 20 3.77 -4.82 10.94
CA TYR A 20 2.49 -5.37 10.51
C TYR A 20 2.62 -6.32 9.33
N SER A 21 3.53 -6.05 8.40
CA SER A 21 3.82 -6.95 7.28
C SER A 21 4.38 -8.29 7.80
N GLN A 22 5.28 -8.27 8.79
CA GLN A 22 5.83 -9.48 9.40
C GLN A 22 4.76 -10.29 10.16
N CYS A 23 3.80 -9.61 10.79
CA CYS A 23 2.66 -10.25 11.45
C CYS A 23 1.55 -10.70 10.49
N GLY A 24 1.71 -10.51 9.17
CA GLY A 24 0.69 -10.86 8.17
C GLY A 24 -0.54 -9.94 8.17
N ASN A 25 -0.48 -8.79 8.86
CA ASN A 25 -1.55 -7.80 8.87
C ASN A 25 -1.37 -6.81 7.71
N PHE A 26 -1.55 -7.31 6.49
CA PHE A 26 -1.27 -6.56 5.27
C PHE A 26 -2.14 -5.31 5.09
N GLY A 27 -3.39 -5.31 5.58
CA GLY A 27 -4.26 -4.13 5.53
C GLY A 27 -3.71 -2.96 6.36
N ARG A 28 -3.23 -3.22 7.59
CA ARG A 28 -2.56 -2.17 8.39
C ARG A 28 -1.21 -1.79 7.81
N ALA A 29 -0.44 -2.77 7.35
CA ALA A 29 0.85 -2.50 6.71
C ALA A 29 0.68 -1.54 5.51
N PHE A 30 -0.30 -1.83 4.64
CA PHE A 30 -0.66 -0.97 3.51
C PHE A 30 -1.01 0.46 3.93
N ALA A 31 -1.88 0.63 4.93
CA ALA A 31 -2.26 1.95 5.42
C ALA A 31 -1.06 2.73 5.96
N HIS A 32 -0.16 2.08 6.70
CA HIS A 32 1.05 2.73 7.19
C HIS A 32 2.03 3.06 6.06
N TYR A 33 2.23 2.18 5.07
CA TYR A 33 3.05 2.50 3.90
C TYR A 33 2.49 3.68 3.11
N LEU A 34 1.18 3.77 2.91
CA LEU A 34 0.55 4.94 2.27
C LEU A 34 0.88 6.24 3.02
N VAL A 35 0.83 6.23 4.35
CA VAL A 35 1.21 7.40 5.16
C VAL A 35 2.67 7.77 4.92
N VAL A 36 3.59 6.78 4.91
CA VAL A 36 5.01 7.04 4.62
C VAL A 36 5.16 7.67 3.25
N LEU A 37 4.54 7.11 2.21
CA LEU A 37 4.71 7.58 0.83
C LEU A 37 4.09 8.96 0.58
N LYS A 38 3.01 9.32 1.30
CA LYS A 38 2.39 10.66 1.25
C LYS A 38 3.21 11.69 2.03
N LEU A 39 3.82 11.29 3.16
CA LEU A 39 4.57 12.21 4.01
C LEU A 39 6.03 12.36 3.59
N LEU A 40 6.65 11.29 3.11
CA LEU A 40 8.08 11.20 2.81
C LEU A 40 8.26 10.57 1.41
N PRO A 41 8.06 11.37 0.34
CA PRO A 41 8.19 10.90 -1.04
C PRO A 41 9.58 10.36 -1.39
N GLU A 42 10.62 10.71 -0.62
CA GLU A 42 11.98 10.18 -0.76
C GLU A 42 12.05 8.65 -0.59
N PHE A 43 11.09 8.06 0.14
CA PHE A 43 11.01 6.61 0.31
C PHE A 43 10.25 5.91 -0.82
N LYS A 44 9.75 6.63 -1.84
CA LYS A 44 8.98 6.02 -2.93
C LYS A 44 9.76 4.93 -3.65
N GLU A 45 11.00 5.20 -4.06
CA GLU A 45 11.82 4.21 -4.76
C GLU A 45 12.18 3.03 -3.86
N GLU A 46 12.54 3.29 -2.60
CA GLU A 46 12.88 2.25 -1.63
C GLU A 46 11.70 1.29 -1.36
N LEU A 47 10.50 1.86 -1.17
CA LEU A 47 9.33 1.11 -0.76
C LEU A 47 8.46 0.63 -1.92
N LYS A 48 8.78 1.00 -3.17
CA LYS A 48 7.99 0.70 -4.36
C LYS A 48 7.61 -0.78 -4.44
N THR A 49 8.60 -1.65 -4.36
CA THR A 49 8.42 -3.11 -4.45
C THR A 49 7.65 -3.65 -3.26
N THR A 50 8.06 -3.30 -2.04
CA THR A 50 7.42 -3.78 -0.81
C THR A 50 5.96 -3.34 -0.70
N PHE A 51 5.66 -2.10 -1.06
CA PHE A 51 4.31 -1.56 -1.11
C PHE A 51 3.44 -2.30 -2.11
N SER A 52 3.93 -2.50 -3.34
CA SER A 52 3.18 -3.18 -4.41
C SER A 52 2.89 -4.64 -4.05
N SER A 53 3.87 -5.35 -3.47
CA SER A 53 3.68 -6.72 -2.99
C SER A 53 2.72 -6.80 -1.81
N THR A 54 2.81 -5.88 -0.84
CA THR A 54 1.88 -5.79 0.31
C THR A 54 0.44 -5.57 -0.17
N LEU A 55 0.26 -4.67 -1.14
CA LEU A 55 -1.04 -4.41 -1.74
C LEU A 55 -1.59 -5.63 -2.47
N CYS A 56 -0.75 -6.37 -3.22
CA CYS A 56 -1.17 -7.60 -3.91
C CYS A 56 -1.70 -8.64 -2.90
N THR A 57 -0.91 -8.96 -1.88
CA THR A 57 -1.29 -9.96 -0.87
C THR A 57 -2.51 -9.52 -0.08
N TRP A 58 -2.62 -8.24 0.24
CA TRP A 58 -3.84 -7.71 0.86
C TRP A 58 -5.05 -7.82 -0.08
N GLY A 59 -4.82 -7.55 -1.36
CA GLY A 59 -5.85 -7.62 -2.39
C GLY A 59 -6.42 -9.02 -2.58
N GLU A 60 -5.56 -10.02 -2.67
CA GLU A 60 -5.94 -11.44 -2.70
C GLU A 60 -6.79 -11.82 -1.47
N LYS A 61 -6.43 -11.29 -0.30
CA LYS A 61 -7.21 -11.54 0.92
C LYS A 61 -8.60 -10.92 0.85
N LEU A 62 -8.71 -9.68 0.37
CA LEU A 62 -10.00 -9.01 0.19
C LEU A 62 -10.88 -9.69 -0.86
N GLU A 63 -10.28 -10.11 -1.97
CA GLU A 63 -10.93 -10.88 -3.02
C GLU A 63 -11.48 -12.20 -2.49
N SER A 64 -10.71 -12.95 -1.70
CA SER A 64 -11.18 -14.19 -1.05
C SER A 64 -12.36 -13.98 -0.09
N GLN A 65 -12.56 -12.74 0.36
CA GLN A 65 -13.67 -12.33 1.23
C GLN A 65 -14.80 -11.63 0.45
N SER A 66 -14.71 -11.59 -0.88
CA SER A 66 -15.63 -10.86 -1.77
C SER A 66 -15.76 -9.37 -1.42
N ARG A 67 -14.75 -8.77 -0.80
CA ARG A 67 -14.71 -7.36 -0.39
C ARG A 67 -14.14 -6.48 -1.52
N TYR A 68 -14.76 -6.54 -2.69
CA TYR A 68 -14.27 -5.87 -3.89
C TYR A 68 -14.27 -4.34 -3.79
N ALA A 69 -15.23 -3.74 -3.08
CA ALA A 69 -15.24 -2.29 -2.87
C ALA A 69 -13.98 -1.81 -2.14
N ASP A 70 -13.60 -2.50 -1.06
CA ASP A 70 -12.39 -2.19 -0.29
C ASP A 70 -11.12 -2.44 -1.12
N LEU A 71 -11.14 -3.49 -1.94
CA LEU A 71 -10.05 -3.83 -2.86
C LEU A 71 -9.77 -2.69 -3.83
N PHE A 72 -10.79 -2.22 -4.53
CA PHE A 72 -10.65 -1.14 -5.51
C PHE A 72 -10.31 0.18 -4.84
N GLN A 73 -10.85 0.46 -3.65
CA GLN A 73 -10.44 1.64 -2.88
C GLN A 73 -8.95 1.61 -2.52
N CYS A 74 -8.38 0.44 -2.19
CA CYS A 74 -6.94 0.31 -1.94
C CYS A 74 -6.14 0.61 -3.22
N TYR A 75 -6.57 0.12 -4.37
CA TYR A 75 -5.91 0.40 -5.65
C TYR A 75 -6.02 1.87 -6.06
N GLU A 76 -7.16 2.52 -5.86
CA GLU A 76 -7.31 3.97 -6.08
C GLU A 76 -6.27 4.76 -5.27
N GLN A 77 -6.15 4.47 -3.97
CA GLN A 77 -5.16 5.12 -3.10
C GLN A 77 -3.72 4.82 -3.52
N ALA A 78 -3.45 3.61 -4.02
CA ALA A 78 -2.13 3.24 -4.51
C ALA A 78 -1.74 4.01 -5.77
N ILE A 79 -2.69 4.18 -6.70
CA ILE A 79 -2.50 4.91 -7.96
C ILE A 79 -2.28 6.41 -7.70
N GLU A 80 -2.90 7.00 -6.67
CA GLU A 80 -2.62 8.39 -6.26
C GLU A 80 -1.13 8.62 -5.95
N VAL A 81 -0.47 7.60 -5.39
CA VAL A 81 0.93 7.69 -4.96
C VAL A 81 1.88 7.23 -6.06
N PHE A 82 1.46 6.24 -6.85
CA PHE A 82 2.22 5.56 -7.89
C PHE A 82 1.39 5.36 -9.17
N PRO A 83 1.12 6.43 -9.93
CA PRO A 83 0.25 6.35 -11.11
C PRO A 83 0.81 5.50 -12.24
N GLU A 84 2.14 5.43 -12.36
CA GLU A 84 2.85 4.73 -13.45
C GLU A 84 3.59 3.47 -12.96
N ASN A 85 3.27 2.99 -11.76
CA ASN A 85 3.90 1.77 -11.27
C ASN A 85 3.26 0.55 -11.95
N GLU A 86 4.00 -0.01 -12.89
CA GLU A 86 3.64 -1.20 -13.66
C GLU A 86 3.15 -2.36 -12.79
N GLN A 87 3.80 -2.60 -11.64
CA GLN A 87 3.41 -3.70 -10.76
C GLN A 87 2.04 -3.45 -10.10
N VAL A 88 1.77 -2.22 -9.65
CA VAL A 88 0.45 -1.85 -9.10
C VAL A 88 -0.64 -2.00 -10.17
N LEU A 89 -0.38 -1.52 -11.40
CA LEU A 89 -1.33 -1.59 -12.51
C LEU A 89 -1.57 -3.04 -12.96
N CYS A 90 -0.52 -3.85 -13.06
CA CYS A 90 -0.63 -5.28 -13.37
C CYS A 90 -1.45 -6.03 -12.32
N ASN A 91 -1.19 -5.79 -11.03
CA ASN A 91 -1.93 -6.45 -9.95
C ASN A 91 -3.41 -6.07 -9.96
N LEU A 92 -3.74 -4.79 -10.20
CA LEU A 92 -5.12 -4.35 -10.40
C LEU A 92 -5.77 -5.08 -11.58
N GLY A 93 -5.09 -5.18 -12.72
CA GLY A 93 -5.56 -5.91 -13.88
C GLY A 93 -5.85 -7.39 -13.57
N ALA A 94 -4.98 -8.04 -12.80
CA ALA A 94 -5.16 -9.42 -12.37
C ALA A 94 -6.44 -9.59 -11.52
N HIS A 95 -6.68 -8.74 -10.52
CA HIS A 95 -7.90 -8.82 -9.73
C HIS A 95 -9.16 -8.44 -10.51
N LEU A 96 -9.08 -7.50 -11.46
CA LEU A 96 -10.21 -7.17 -12.33
C LEU A 96 -10.59 -8.32 -13.26
N PHE A 97 -9.62 -9.15 -13.65
CA PHE A 97 -9.88 -10.35 -14.44
C PHE A 97 -10.53 -11.45 -13.58
N SER A 98 -10.02 -11.66 -12.37
CA SER A 98 -10.51 -12.68 -11.42
C SER A 98 -11.87 -12.34 -10.79
N SER A 99 -12.26 -11.06 -10.75
CA SER A 99 -13.55 -10.60 -10.23
C SER A 99 -14.72 -10.66 -11.24
N ARG A 100 -14.52 -11.30 -12.40
CA ARG A 100 -15.57 -11.53 -13.41
C ARG A 100 -16.39 -12.79 -13.15
#